data_AF-A0AAW0GUC9-F1
#
_entry.id   AF-A0AAW0GUC9-F1
#
_cell.length_a   1.000
_cell.length_b   1.000
_cell.length_c   1.000
_cell.angle_alpha   90.00
_cell.angle_beta   90.00
_cell.angle_gamma   90.00
#
_symmetry.space_group_name_H-M   'P 1'
#
loop_
_entity.id
_entity.type
_entity.pdbx_description
1 polymer ?
#
loop_
_entity_poly.entity_id
_entity_poly.type
_entity_poly.pdbx_seq_one_letter_code
_entity_poly.pdbx_strand_id
1 'polypeptide(L)'
;MSSTPRDIGTLIVVILKARNLPNKRHIGKQDPYCTVSLNGEKRRTKAIKRGGQHPEWDEEIRFTLYEGTEPEPVAMTSDGTPPPPPPKKEKGPPTIHGGKYMGIACYAEDIREPDLIGET
;
A
#
# COMPACT_ATOMS: atom_id res chain seq x y z
N MET A 1 -10.30 -21.48 15.87
CA MET A 1 -9.82 -20.35 16.70
C MET A 1 -9.53 -19.20 15.75
N SER A 2 -10.19 -18.06 15.90
CA SER A 2 -9.90 -16.86 15.09
C SER A 2 -8.57 -16.29 15.54
N SER A 3 -7.50 -16.46 14.76
CA SER A 3 -6.23 -15.82 15.04
C SER A 3 -6.36 -14.32 14.73
N THR A 4 -6.43 -13.50 15.77
CA THR A 4 -6.20 -12.07 15.62
C THR A 4 -4.77 -11.88 15.11
N PRO A 5 -4.54 -11.11 14.02
CA PRO A 5 -3.20 -10.85 13.52
C PRO A 5 -2.33 -10.23 14.61
N ARG A 6 -1.14 -10.82 14.85
CA ARG A 6 -0.21 -10.31 15.86
C ARG A 6 0.48 -9.05 15.34
N ASP A 7 0.37 -7.95 16.07
CA ASP A 7 1.17 -6.74 15.83
C ASP A 7 2.65 -7.04 16.11
N ILE A 8 3.51 -6.73 15.14
CA ILE A 8 4.96 -6.95 15.20
C ILE A 8 5.77 -5.64 15.15
N GLY A 9 5.12 -4.47 15.06
CA GLY A 9 5.79 -3.18 15.10
C GLY A 9 5.20 -2.13 14.16
N THR A 10 5.93 -1.03 13.98
CA THR A 10 5.54 0.09 13.11
C THR A 10 6.57 0.31 12.02
N LEU A 11 6.13 0.30 10.76
CA LEU A 11 6.92 0.79 9.64
C LEU A 11 6.72 2.31 9.51
N ILE A 12 7.83 3.05 9.53
CA ILE A 12 7.84 4.49 9.30
C ILE A 12 8.42 4.75 7.92
N VAL A 13 7.64 5.40 7.06
CA VAL A 13 8.03 5.77 5.70
C VAL A 13 8.11 7.29 5.62
N VAL A 14 9.31 7.82 5.38
CA VAL A 14 9.53 9.26 5.22
C VAL A 14 9.67 9.58 3.74
N ILE A 15 8.71 10.32 3.19
CA ILE A 15 8.71 10.74 1.79
C ILE A 15 9.36 12.12 1.70
N LEU A 16 10.63 12.13 1.29
CA LEU A 16 11.42 13.37 1.21
C LEU A 16 11.03 14.21 -0.01
N LYS A 17 11.33 13.74 -1.21
CA LYS A 17 11.15 14.49 -2.46
C LYS A 17 11.12 13.61 -3.70
N ALA A 18 10.63 14.18 -4.79
CA ALA A 18 10.73 13.61 -6.13
C ALA A 18 11.40 14.60 -7.09
N ARG A 19 11.90 14.09 -8.22
CA ARG A 19 12.56 14.88 -9.26
C ARG A 19 12.13 14.38 -10.63
N ASN A 20 12.05 15.30 -11.58
CA ASN A 20 11.74 15.00 -12.98
C ASN A 20 10.39 14.27 -13.15
N LEU A 21 9.39 14.58 -12.31
CA LEU A 21 8.04 14.04 -12.50
C LEU A 21 7.47 14.58 -13.83
N PRO A 22 6.86 13.75 -14.69
CA PRO A 22 6.14 14.24 -15.87
C PRO A 22 5.07 15.25 -15.46
N ASN A 23 4.97 16.37 -16.18
CA ASN A 23 3.88 17.32 -16.01
C ASN A 23 2.72 16.96 -16.96
N LYS A 24 1.59 16.55 -16.40
CA LYS A 24 0.40 16.18 -17.19
C LYS A 24 -0.54 17.36 -17.49
N ARG A 25 -0.29 18.54 -16.89
CA ARG A 25 -1.11 19.73 -17.13
C ARG A 25 -0.74 20.44 -18.43
N HIS A 26 -1.74 20.82 -19.21
CA HIS A 26 -1.56 21.67 -20.40
C HIS A 26 -1.08 23.08 -20.06
N ILE A 27 -1.50 23.63 -18.91
CA ILE A 27 -1.10 24.95 -18.45
C ILE A 27 -0.76 24.94 -16.97
N GLY A 28 0.32 25.64 -16.61
CA GLY A 28 0.76 25.80 -15.24
C GLY A 28 1.47 24.57 -14.64
N LYS A 29 1.56 24.58 -13.30
CA LYS A 29 2.21 23.53 -12.52
C LYS A 29 1.15 22.59 -11.95
N GLN A 30 1.48 21.30 -11.88
CA GLN A 30 0.66 20.29 -11.21
C GLN A 30 0.81 20.31 -9.69
N ASP A 31 -0.10 19.61 -9.03
CA ASP A 31 -0.23 19.53 -7.57
C ASP A 31 0.15 18.10 -7.13
N PRO A 32 1.45 17.79 -7.01
CA PRO A 32 1.89 16.42 -6.78
C PRO A 32 1.73 15.97 -5.32
N TYR A 33 1.39 14.70 -5.14
CA TYR A 33 1.44 13.95 -3.88
C TYR A 33 1.96 12.53 -4.12
N CYS A 34 2.38 11.82 -3.07
CA CYS A 34 2.73 10.41 -3.19
C CYS A 34 1.85 9.55 -2.29
N THR A 35 1.65 8.31 -2.70
CA THR A 35 0.89 7.29 -1.98
C THR A 35 1.79 6.12 -1.65
N VAL A 36 1.59 5.56 -0.47
CA VAL A 36 2.23 4.33 -0.03
C VAL A 36 1.16 3.28 0.16
N SER A 37 1.33 2.12 -0.46
CA SER A 37 0.46 0.97 -0.27
C SER A 37 1.20 -0.17 0.45
N LEU A 38 0.59 -0.69 1.51
CA LEU A 38 1.10 -1.82 2.28
C LEU A 38 -0.08 -2.65 2.80
N ASN A 39 -0.08 -3.95 2.54
CA ASN A 39 -1.07 -4.91 3.09
C ASN A 39 -2.54 -4.54 2.80
N GLY A 40 -2.81 -3.94 1.64
CA GLY A 40 -4.15 -3.46 1.27
C GLY A 40 -4.53 -2.11 1.88
N GLU A 41 -3.70 -1.55 2.76
CA GLU A 41 -3.82 -0.18 3.24
C GLU A 41 -3.09 0.78 2.30
N LYS A 42 -3.74 1.90 1.95
CA LYS A 42 -3.14 2.97 1.15
C LYS A 42 -3.20 4.28 1.93
N ARG A 43 -2.04 4.91 2.14
CA ARG A 43 -1.90 6.24 2.75
C ARG A 43 -1.25 7.20 1.75
N ARG A 44 -1.37 8.51 1.96
CA ARG A 44 -0.82 9.51 1.05
C ARG A 44 -0.27 10.74 1.78
N THR A 45 0.69 11.41 1.15
CA THR A 45 1.15 12.74 1.59
C THR A 45 0.12 13.82 1.22
N LYS A 46 0.31 15.01 1.77
CA LYS A 46 -0.38 16.21 1.29
C LYS A 46 0.07 16.54 -0.14
N ALA A 47 -0.87 17.01 -0.95
CA ALA A 47 -0.53 17.58 -2.25
C ALA A 47 0.15 18.94 -2.08
N ILE A 48 1.25 19.14 -2.80
CA ILE A 48 1.93 20.43 -2.86
C ILE A 48 1.30 21.23 -3.98
N LYS A 49 0.45 22.21 -3.62
CA LYS A 49 -0.18 23.09 -4.61
C LYS A 49 0.87 23.78 -5.47
N ARG A 50 0.74 23.64 -6.79
CA ARG A 50 1.67 24.12 -7.81
C ARG A 50 3.11 23.62 -7.58
N GLY A 51 3.28 22.42 -7.03
CA GLY A 51 4.59 21.80 -6.74
C GLY A 51 5.39 21.42 -7.98
N GLY A 52 4.73 21.18 -9.12
CA GLY A 52 5.42 20.93 -10.40
C GLY A 52 6.17 19.60 -10.45
N GLN A 53 7.37 19.61 -11.03
CA GLN A 53 8.13 18.38 -11.36
C GLN A 53 9.17 17.99 -10.29
N HIS A 54 9.41 18.86 -9.30
CA HIS A 54 10.41 18.65 -8.24
C HIS A 54 9.85 18.95 -6.84
N PRO A 55 8.79 18.26 -6.40
CA PRO A 55 8.20 18.46 -5.08
C PRO A 55 9.09 17.95 -3.94
N GLU A 56 9.02 18.63 -2.79
CA GLU A 56 9.61 18.21 -1.51
C GLU A 56 8.50 18.18 -0.45
N TRP A 57 8.18 16.98 0.07
CA TRP A 57 7.13 16.79 1.06
C TRP A 57 7.64 16.77 2.48
N ASP A 58 8.76 16.07 2.71
CA ASP A 58 9.31 15.79 4.04
C ASP A 58 8.22 15.29 5.03
N GLU A 59 7.42 14.34 4.57
CA GLU A 59 6.22 13.88 5.27
C GLU A 59 6.36 12.41 5.71
N GLU A 60 5.97 12.13 6.95
CA GLU A 60 6.03 10.81 7.57
C GLU A 60 4.69 10.07 7.46
N ILE A 61 4.74 8.84 6.97
CA ILE A 61 3.61 7.91 6.91
C ILE A 61 3.95 6.67 7.74
N ARG A 62 3.09 6.35 8.72
CA ARG A 62 3.25 5.17 9.58
C ARG A 62 2.32 4.05 9.16
N PHE A 63 2.76 2.80 9.31
CA PHE A 63 1.91 1.62 9.18
C PHE A 63 2.15 0.67 10.35
N THR A 64 1.09 0.07 10.87
CA THR A 64 1.21 -1.06 11.81
C THR A 64 1.50 -2.33 11.02
N LEU A 65 2.56 -3.04 11.40
CA LEU A 65 2.95 -4.30 10.78
C LEU A 65 2.34 -5.46 11.54
N TYR A 66 1.86 -6.45 10.79
CA TYR A 66 1.32 -7.69 11.34
C TYR A 66 2.16 -8.87 10.91
N GLU A 67 2.27 -9.87 11.77
CA GLU A 67 2.93 -11.14 11.47
C GLU A 67 2.30 -11.79 10.23
N GLY A 68 3.13 -12.16 9.26
CA GLY A 68 2.68 -12.86 8.06
C GLY A 68 2.29 -14.28 8.41
N THR A 69 1.00 -14.62 8.33
CA THR A 69 0.58 -16.02 8.29
C THR A 69 0.85 -16.52 6.87
N GLU A 70 1.98 -17.19 6.65
CA GLU A 70 2.05 -18.08 5.49
C GLU A 70 0.92 -19.12 5.67
N PRO A 71 0.08 -19.35 4.65
CA PRO A 71 -0.91 -20.40 4.75
C PRO A 71 -0.12 -21.70 4.97
N GLU A 72 -0.26 -22.27 6.17
CA GLU A 72 0.29 -23.58 6.53
C GLU A 72 0.08 -24.51 5.32
N PRO A 73 1.15 -25.08 4.74
CA PRO A 73 0.98 -26.06 3.68
C PRO A 73 0.09 -27.17 4.24
N VAL A 74 -1.11 -27.30 3.70
CA VAL A 74 -2.07 -28.34 4.08
C VAL A 74 -1.35 -29.68 3.98
N ALA A 75 -0.95 -30.21 5.13
CA ALA A 75 -0.26 -31.48 5.21
C ALA A 75 -1.13 -32.53 4.52
N MET A 76 -0.59 -33.17 3.49
CA MET A 76 -1.22 -34.34 2.88
C MET A 76 -1.43 -35.37 3.98
N THR A 77 -2.67 -35.80 4.19
CA THR A 77 -2.95 -36.90 5.12
C THR A 77 -2.28 -38.17 4.56
N SER A 78 -1.69 -39.00 5.41
CA SER A 78 -1.01 -40.26 5.00
C SER A 78 -1.92 -41.22 4.24
N ASP A 79 -3.24 -41.02 4.34
CA ASP A 79 -4.28 -41.95 3.89
C ASP A 79 -4.81 -41.60 2.49
N GLY A 80 -4.12 -40.74 1.74
CA GLY A 80 -4.48 -40.40 0.35
C GLY A 80 -5.81 -39.65 0.21
N THR A 81 -6.40 -39.20 1.32
CA THR A 81 -7.65 -38.44 1.30
C THR A 81 -7.31 -36.95 1.18
N PRO A 82 -7.88 -36.21 0.21
CA PRO A 82 -7.71 -34.77 0.13
C PRO A 82 -8.15 -34.12 1.44
N PRO A 83 -7.39 -33.16 1.99
CA PRO A 83 -7.83 -32.44 3.18
C PRO A 83 -9.17 -31.75 2.88
N PRO A 84 -10.08 -31.65 3.88
CA PRO A 84 -11.36 -30.98 3.68
C PRO A 84 -11.09 -29.54 3.19
N PRO A 85 -11.82 -29.07 2.17
CA PRO A 85 -11.64 -27.71 1.67
C PRO A 85 -11.83 -26.72 2.82
N PRO A 86 -11.01 -25.65 2.88
CA PRO A 86 -11.16 -24.65 3.91
C PRO A 86 -12.60 -24.11 3.92
N PRO A 87 -13.20 -23.85 5.11
CA PRO A 87 -14.54 -23.32 5.19
C PRO A 87 -14.64 -22.05 4.34
N LYS A 88 -15.73 -21.91 3.56
CA LYS A 88 -16.00 -20.73 2.74
C LYS A 88 -15.85 -19.50 3.64
N LYS A 89 -14.86 -18.65 3.37
CA LYS A 89 -14.63 -17.41 4.14
C LYS A 89 -15.92 -16.58 4.07
N GLU A 90 -16.68 -16.53 5.15
CA GLU A 90 -17.69 -15.49 5.35
C GLU A 90 -17.00 -14.12 5.26
N LYS A 91 -17.73 -13.09 4.81
CA LYS A 91 -17.22 -11.72 4.64
C LYS A 91 -16.84 -11.11 6.00
N GLY A 92 -15.74 -11.56 6.58
CA GLY A 92 -15.09 -10.94 7.73
C GLY A 92 -14.28 -9.71 7.30
N PRO A 93 -13.74 -8.94 8.27
CA PRO A 93 -12.82 -7.85 8.00
C PRO A 93 -11.68 -8.32 7.09
N PRO A 94 -11.18 -7.45 6.19
CA PRO A 94 -10.12 -7.82 5.26
C PRO A 94 -8.96 -8.47 6.01
N THR A 95 -8.52 -9.63 5.54
CA THR A 95 -7.40 -10.34 6.15
C THR A 95 -6.12 -9.61 5.76
N ILE A 96 -5.64 -8.75 6.66
CA ILE A 96 -4.36 -8.06 6.54
C ILE A 96 -3.26 -9.11 6.74
N HIS A 97 -2.85 -9.76 5.66
CA HIS A 97 -1.66 -10.61 5.68
C HIS A 97 -0.46 -9.69 5.77
N GLY A 98 0.53 -10.03 6.61
CA GLY A 98 1.83 -9.34 6.61
C GLY A 98 2.41 -9.38 5.20
N GLY A 99 2.31 -8.26 4.48
CA GLY A 99 2.79 -8.14 3.12
C GLY A 99 4.28 -7.83 3.13
N LYS A 100 5.00 -8.57 2.31
CA LYS A 100 6.44 -8.42 2.09
C LYS A 100 6.78 -7.26 1.16
N TYR A 101 5.78 -6.63 0.54
CA TYR A 101 5.95 -5.62 -0.50
C TYR A 101 5.21 -4.33 -0.15
N MET A 102 5.91 -3.21 -0.27
CA MET A 102 5.37 -1.86 -0.17
C MET A 102 5.44 -1.22 -1.55
N GLY A 103 4.33 -0.63 -2.01
CA GLY A 103 4.29 0.14 -3.25
C GLY A 103 4.38 1.63 -2.96
N ILE A 104 5.10 2.38 -3.80
CA ILE A 104 5.11 3.84 -3.79
C ILE A 104 4.75 4.34 -5.19
N ALA A 105 3.84 5.30 -5.25
CA ALA A 105 3.45 5.96 -6.49
C ALA A 105 3.21 7.45 -6.23
N CYS A 106 3.49 8.30 -7.20
CA CYS A 106 3.22 9.73 -7.13
C CYS A 106 2.18 10.13 -8.18
N TYR A 107 1.29 11.02 -7.78
CA TYR A 107 0.13 11.45 -8.55
C TYR A 107 0.06 12.97 -8.59
N ALA A 108 -0.62 13.52 -9.59
CA ALA A 108 -1.06 14.91 -9.60
C ALA A 108 -2.55 14.99 -9.24
N GLU A 109 -2.93 15.87 -8.31
CA GLU A 109 -4.35 16.14 -8.05
C GLU A 109 -5.02 16.75 -9.29
N ASP A 110 -6.17 16.20 -9.66
CA ASP A 110 -7.11 16.68 -10.68
C ASP A 110 -8.54 16.53 -10.15
N ILE A 111 -9.47 17.35 -10.65
CA ILE A 111 -10.87 17.39 -10.19
C ILE A 111 -11.65 16.15 -10.61
N ARG A 112 -11.26 15.50 -11.73
CA ARG A 112 -11.94 14.30 -12.24
C ARG A 112 -11.26 13.04 -11.73
N GLU A 113 -9.98 12.86 -12.07
CA GLU A 113 -9.22 11.67 -11.72
C GLU A 113 -7.74 12.01 -11.58
N PRO A 114 -7.07 11.65 -10.47
CA PRO A 114 -5.65 11.93 -10.29
C PRO A 114 -4.78 11.25 -11.34
N ASP A 115 -3.88 12.01 -11.97
CA ASP A 115 -2.94 11.47 -12.95
C ASP A 115 -1.78 10.76 -12.25
N LEU A 116 -1.44 9.54 -12.68
CA LEU A 116 -0.19 8.88 -12.27
C LEU A 116 1.01 9.54 -12.95
N ILE A 117 1.98 9.99 -12.15
CA ILE A 117 3.17 10.72 -12.59
C ILE A 117 4.49 10.09 -12.09
N GLY A 118 4.44 8.92 -11.45
CA GLY A 118 5.64 8.16 -11.10
C GLY A 118 5.32 6.94 -10.25
N GLU A 119 6.14 5.90 -10.37
CA GLU A 119 6.08 4.64 -9.61
C GLU A 119 7.50 4.09 -9.40
N THR A 120 7.68 3.24 -8.40
CA THR A 120 8.96 2.57 -8.05
C THR A 120 8.77 1.08 -7.87
#